data_AF-A0A2V6WW52-F1
#
_entry.id   AF-A0A2V6WW52-F1
#
_cell.length_a   1.000
_cell.length_b   1.000
_cell.length_c   1.000
_cell.angle_alpha   90.00
_cell.angle_beta   90.00
_cell.angle_gamma   90.00
#
_symmetry.space_group_name_H-M   'P 1'
#
loop_
_entity.id
_entity.type
_entity.pdbx_description
1 polymer ?
#
loop_
_entity_poly.entity_id
_entity_poly.type
_entity_poly.pdbx_seq_one_letter_code
_entity_poly.pdbx_strand_id
1 'polypeptide(L)' 'MRCWFREPLQGRTEVRGRLLDVAADRLTIQTEGDRVEVPREVLSKARLDAEVPWPRHA' A
#
# COMPACT_ATOMS: atom_id res chain seq x y z
N MET A 1 -3.96 2.44 3.24
CA MET A 1 -3.18 1.21 2.97
C MET A 1 -1.70 1.60 2.93
N ARG A 2 -0.85 0.75 3.49
CA ARG A 2 0.61 0.89 3.51
C ARG A 2 1.25 -0.38 2.94
N CYS A 3 2.19 -0.21 2.02
CA CYS A 3 2.94 -1.30 1.39
C CYS A 3 4.43 -1.08 1.57
N TRP A 4 5.13 -2.09 2.03
CA TRP A 4 6.59 -2.10 2.20
C TRP A 4 7.22 -2.99 1.15
N PHE A 5 8.39 -2.57 0.67
CA PHE A 5 9.14 -3.30 -0.34
C PHE A 5 10.28 -4.10 0.30
N ARG A 6 10.74 -5.15 -0.39
CA ARG A 6 11.94 -5.92 0.00
C ARG A 6 13.21 -5.12 -0.29
N GLU A 7 13.20 -4.40 -1.40
CA GLU A 7 14.25 -3.53 -1.89
C GLU A 7 13.64 -2.19 -2.33
N PRO A 8 14.40 -1.08 -2.34
CA PRO A 8 13.85 0.22 -2.74
C PRO A 8 13.33 0.22 -4.18
N LEU A 9 12.07 0.62 -4.37
CA LEU A 9 11.45 0.83 -5.68
C LEU A 9 11.38 2.33 -5.96
N GLN A 10 12.01 2.79 -7.05
CA GLN A 10 12.10 4.23 -7.39
C GLN A 10 12.61 5.09 -6.21
N GLY A 11 13.59 4.56 -5.46
CA GLY A 11 14.17 5.24 -4.29
C GLY A 11 13.28 5.24 -3.03
N ARG A 12 12.10 4.60 -3.07
CA ARG A 12 11.17 4.51 -1.93
C ARG A 12 11.20 3.11 -1.34
N THR A 13 11.07 2.99 -0.02
CA THR A 13 10.95 1.70 0.69
C THR A 13 9.51 1.37 1.09
N GLU A 14 8.62 2.35 0.98
CA GLU A 14 7.21 2.23 1.32
C GLU A 14 6.38 3.08 0.33
N VAL A 15 5.14 2.64 0.07
CA VAL A 15 4.10 3.48 -0.50
C VAL A 15 2.85 3.45 0.38
N ARG A 16 2.23 4.62 0.54
CA ARG A 16 0.99 4.79 1.30
C ARG A 16 -0.07 5.44 0.43
N GLY A 17 -1.29 4.94 0.51
CA GLY A 17 -2.41 5.48 -0.24
C GLY A 17 -3.69 4.66 -0.11
N ARG A 18 -4.64 4.94 -1.01
CA ARG A 18 -5.90 4.19 -1.15
C ARG A 18 -5.68 3.03 -2.12
N LEU A 19 -6.00 1.81 -1.70
CA LEU A 19 -6.01 0.66 -2.59
C LEU A 19 -7.17 0.80 -3.58
N LEU A 20 -6.87 0.82 -4.87
CA LEU A 20 -7.87 0.91 -5.93
C LEU A 20 -8.20 -0.46 -6.54
N ASP A 21 -7.19 -1.31 -6.72
CA ASP A 21 -7.34 -2.62 -7.36
C ASP A 21 -6.28 -3.62 -6.88
N VAL A 22 -6.63 -4.89 -6.93
CA VAL A 22 -5.80 -6.04 -6.57
C VAL A 22 -5.87 -7.07 -7.71
N ALA A 23 -4.86 -7.07 -8.57
CA ALA A 23 -4.70 -8.09 -9.62
C ALA A 23 -4.04 -9.36 -9.06
N ALA A 24 -3.57 -10.29 -9.90
CA ALA A 24 -2.78 -11.44 -9.45
C ALA A 24 -1.28 -11.08 -9.24
N ASP A 25 -0.75 -10.18 -10.06
CA ASP A 25 0.66 -9.82 -10.16
C ASP A 25 0.97 -8.43 -9.57
N ARG A 26 -0.05 -7.56 -9.41
CA ARG A 26 0.14 -6.19 -8.95
C ARG A 26 -0.98 -5.66 -8.05
N LEU A 27 -0.65 -4.58 -7.33
CA LEU A 27 -1.59 -3.72 -6.62
C LEU A 27 -1.63 -2.36 -7.30
N THR A 28 -2.80 -1.75 -7.39
CA THR A 28 -2.94 -0.34 -7.77
C THR A 28 -3.25 0.50 -6.53
N ILE A 29 -2.43 1.53 -6.28
CA ILE A 29 -2.59 2.43 -5.14
C ILE A 29 -2.69 3.87 -5.62
N GLN A 30 -3.73 4.58 -5.21
CA GLN A 30 -3.83 6.03 -5.35
C GLN A 30 -3.07 6.70 -4.20
N THR A 31 -2.02 7.44 -4.54
CA THR A 31 -1.28 8.31 -3.61
C THR A 31 -1.80 9.76 -3.75
N GLU A 32 -1.28 10.69 -2.95
CA GLU A 32 -1.66 12.12 -3.04
C GLU A 32 -1.31 12.74 -4.40
N GLY A 33 -0.21 12.30 -5.02
CA GLY A 33 0.23 12.82 -6.32
C GLY A 33 -0.27 11.98 -7.49
N ASP A 34 -0.12 10.66 -7.41
CA ASP A 34 -0.23 9.79 -8.58
C ASP A 34 -0.84 8.41 -8.26
N ARG A 35 -1.29 7.73 -9.32
CA ARG A 35 -1.61 6.30 -9.30
C ARG A 35 -0.31 5.51 -9.46
N VAL A 36 -0.03 4.65 -8.48
CA VAL A 36 1.17 3.80 -8.44
C VAL A 36 0.76 2.34 -8.60
N GLU A 37 1.39 1.65 -9.55
CA GLU A 37 1.33 0.20 -9.66
C GLU A 37 2.50 -0.43 -8.91
N VAL A 38 2.19 -1.39 -8.05
CA VAL A 38 3.18 -2.09 -7.21
C VAL A 38 3.18 -3.57 -7.59
N PRO A 39 4.29 -4.10 -8.15
CA PRO A 39 4.43 -5.53 -8.38
C PRO A 39 4.38 -6.31 -7.07
N ARG A 40 3.75 -7.49 -7.07
CA ARG A 40 3.66 -8.31 -5.85
C ARG A 40 4.99 -8.88 -5.41
N GLU A 41 5.84 -9.25 -6.36
CA GLU A 41 7.16 -9.83 -6.09
C GLU A 41 8.06 -8.93 -5.25
N VAL A 42 7.93 -7.61 -5.39
CA VAL A 42 8.73 -6.64 -4.63
C VAL A 42 8.16 -6.35 -3.25
N LEU A 43 6.92 -6.75 -2.96
CA LEU A 43 6.30 -6.53 -1.66
C LEU A 43 6.92 -7.44 -0.60
N SER A 44 7.33 -6.83 0.51
CA SER A 44 7.63 -7.56 1.75
C SER A 44 6.38 -7.65 2.63
N LYS A 45 5.55 -6.61 2.63
CA LYS A 45 4.36 -6.53 3.48
C LYS A 45 3.34 -5.55 2.93
N ALA A 46 2.07 -5.82 3.20
CA ALA A 46 0.95 -4.94 2.92
C ALA A 46 0.02 -4.88 4.14
N ARG A 47 -0.42 -3.69 4.54
CA ARG A 47 -1.42 -3.49 5.59
C ARG A 47 -2.51 -2.54 5.11
N LEU A 48 -3.76 -2.99 5.22
CA LEU A 48 -4.92 -2.13 5.11
C LEU A 48 -5.06 -1.35 6.41
N ASP A 49 -5.14 -0.02 6.29
CA ASP A 49 -5.55 0.82 7.40
C ASP A 49 -7.08 0.80 7.38
N ALA A 50 -7.71 0.32 8.44
CA ALA A 50 -9.15 0.45 8.58
C ALA A 50 -9.45 1.84 9.18
N GLU A 51 -10.31 2.62 8.54
CA GLU A 51 -11.09 3.64 9.25
C GLU A 51 -12.12 2.88 10.10
N VAL A 52 -11.71 2.47 11.29
CA VAL A 52 -12.62 1.87 12.27
C VAL A 52 -13.29 3.00 13.06
N PRO A 53 -14.63 3.12 13.04
CA PRO A 53 -15.35 4.20 13.72
C PRO A 53 -15.57 3.93 15.22
N TRP A 54 -14.95 2.89 15.79
CA TRP A 54 -15.20 2.52 17.18
C TRP A 54 -14.21 3.23 18.11
N PRO A 55 -14.66 3.86 19.21
CA PRO A 55 -13.77 4.46 20.17
C PRO A 55 -12.89 3.37 20.77
N ARG A 56 -11.58 3.59 20.76
CA ARG A 56 -10.65 2.76 21.52
C ARG A 56 -10.98 2.97 22.99
N HIS A 57 -11.52 1.94 23.66
CA HIS A 57 -11.54 1.94 25.12
C HIS A 57 -10.08 1.84 25.59
N ALA A 58 -9.66 2.86 26.34
CA ALA A 58 -8.38 2.96 27.01
C ALA A 58 -8.27 1.96 28.16
#